data_AF-A0A7Y5LWG5-F1
#
_entry.id   AF-A0A7Y5LWG5-F1
#
_cell.length_a   1.000
_cell.length_b   1.000
_cell.length_c   1.000
_cell.angle_alpha   90.00
_cell.angle_beta   90.00
_cell.angle_gamma   90.00
#
_symmetry.space_group_name_H-M   'P 1'
#
loop_
_entity.id
_entity.type
_entity.pdbx_description
1 polymer ?
#
loop_
_entity_poly.entity_id
_entity_poly.type
_entity_poly.pdbx_seq_one_letter_code
_entity_poly.pdbx_strand_id
1 'polypeptide(L)' 'MSPQRTHYIVKIESFEGADRHLWCGDDDSGQDYLFCVVAAQEDGTAEIVDTGYRTLQEVQEAWPEIMSGGKATS' A
#
# COMPACT_ATOMS: atom_id res chain seq x y z
N MET A 1 -25.56 1.91 -4.14
CA MET A 1 -24.54 0.84 -4.08
C MET A 1 -23.22 1.54 -3.86
N SER A 2 -22.55 1.28 -2.72
CA SER A 2 -21.23 1.83 -2.50
C SER A 2 -20.25 1.13 -3.46
N PRO A 3 -19.37 1.85 -4.17
CA PRO A 3 -18.41 1.23 -5.08
C PRO A 3 -17.57 0.23 -4.30
N GLN A 4 -17.39 -0.98 -4.84
CA GLN A 4 -16.50 -1.96 -4.23
C GLN A 4 -15.07 -1.50 -4.46
N ARG A 5 -14.41 -1.00 -3.41
CA ARG A 5 -12.98 -0.69 -3.45
C ARG A 5 -12.20 -1.98 -3.27
N THR A 6 -11.30 -2.26 -4.21
CA THR A 6 -10.36 -3.38 -4.06
C THR A 6 -9.06 -2.85 -3.49
N HIS A 7 -8.58 -3.48 -2.41
CA HIS A 7 -7.34 -3.08 -1.76
C HIS A 7 -6.19 -3.98 -2.18
N TYR A 8 -5.00 -3.40 -2.33
CA TYR A 8 -3.78 -4.12 -2.69
C TYR A 8 -2.64 -3.71 -1.78
N ILE A 9 -1.77 -4.66 -1.47
CA ILE A 9 -0.49 -4.40 -0.83
C ILE A 9 0.55 -4.23 -1.92
N VAL A 10 1.25 -3.10 -1.93
CA VAL A 10 2.30 -2.81 -2.90
C VAL A 10 3.63 -2.61 -2.20
N LYS A 11 4.69 -3.08 -2.84
CA LYS A 11 6.07 -2.81 -2.46
C LYS A 11 6.57 -1.61 -3.28
N ILE A 12 7.03 -0.58 -2.59
CA ILE A 12 7.65 0.60 -3.17
C ILE A 12 9.13 0.24 -3.41
N GLU A 13 9.48 -0.02 -4.68
CA GLU A 13 10.88 -0.31 -5.06
C GLU A 13 11.63 0.95 -5.50
N SER A 14 10.90 1.91 -6.06
CA SER A 14 11.39 3.23 -6.42
C SER A 14 10.22 4.20 -6.49
N PHE A 15 10.50 5.49 -6.31
CA PHE A 15 9.54 6.56 -6.50
C PHE A 15 10.15 7.66 -7.34
N GLU A 16 9.44 8.05 -8.39
CA GLU A 16 9.87 9.11 -9.30
C GLU A 16 8.79 10.20 -9.32
N GLY A 17 9.05 11.29 -8.59
CA GLY A 17 8.14 12.43 -8.45
C GLY A 17 8.90 13.71 -8.09
N ALA A 18 8.30 14.86 -8.41
CA ALA A 18 8.88 16.18 -8.09
C ALA A 18 9.01 16.41 -6.57
N ASP A 19 8.15 15.77 -5.79
CA ASP A 19 8.28 15.64 -4.34
C ASP A 19 9.29 14.54 -4.02
N ARG A 20 10.54 14.95 -3.77
CA ARG A 20 11.68 14.06 -3.50
C ARG A 20 11.61 13.27 -2.19
N HIS A 21 10.49 13.35 -1.47
CA HIS A 21 10.35 12.72 -0.18
C HIS A 21 9.02 11.96 -0.17
N LEU A 22 9.10 10.66 -0.47
CA LEU A 22 8.29 9.73 0.31
C LEU A 22 8.74 9.96 1.75
N TRP A 23 7.89 10.59 2.57
CA TRP A 23 8.11 10.65 4.01
C TRP A 23 7.92 9.24 4.57
N CYS A 24 8.93 8.42 4.32
CA CYS A 24 9.15 7.13 4.95
C CYS A 24 9.59 7.41 6.40
N GLY A 25 8.66 7.92 7.21
CA GLY A 25 8.81 8.16 8.64
C GLY A 25 9.87 9.20 9.03
N ASP A 26 9.51 10.06 9.96
CA ASP A 26 10.41 11.02 10.64
C ASP A 26 11.31 10.32 11.69
N ASP A 27 11.66 9.05 11.45
CA ASP A 27 12.40 8.28 12.42
C ASP A 27 13.90 8.42 12.09
N ASP A 28 14.65 9.04 12.99
CA ASP A 28 16.13 9.15 13.01
C ASP A 28 16.85 7.78 12.84
N SER A 29 16.11 6.68 12.68
CA SER A 29 16.58 5.33 12.43
C SER A 29 16.97 5.05 10.97
N GLY A 30 16.65 5.94 10.02
CA GLY A 30 17.03 5.79 8.62
C GLY A 30 16.43 4.56 7.93
N GLN A 31 15.26 4.10 8.38
CA GLN A 31 14.60 2.92 7.81
C GLN A 31 13.63 3.30 6.69
N ASP A 32 13.85 2.72 5.51
CA ASP A 32 12.94 2.84 4.38
C ASP A 32 11.65 2.03 4.65
N TYR A 33 10.50 2.70 4.64
CA TYR A 33 9.19 2.05 4.67
C TYR A 33 8.81 1.65 3.25
N LEU A 34 8.93 0.37 2.95
CA LEU A 34 8.84 -0.15 1.58
C LEU A 34 7.46 -0.68 1.20
N PHE A 35 6.48 -0.73 2.10
CA PHE A 35 5.16 -1.28 1.81
C PHE A 35 4.04 -0.28 2.13
N CYS A 36 3.02 -0.24 1.28
CA CYS A 36 1.81 0.55 1.48
C CYS A 36 0.56 -0.19 0.95
N VAL A 37 -0.60 0.30 1.36
CA VAL A 37 -1.91 -0.19 0.91
C VAL A 37 -2.51 0.81 -0.05
N VAL A 38 -2.95 0.34 -1.21
CA VAL A 38 -3.64 1.14 -2.20
C VAL A 38 -5.07 0.66 -2.39
N ALA A 39 -6.01 1.60 -2.53
CA ALA A 39 -7.38 1.32 -2.93
C ALA A 39 -7.53 1.61 -4.42
N ALA A 40 -7.84 0.58 -5.21
CA ALA A 40 -8.19 0.74 -6.61
C ALA A 40 -9.70 1.02 -6.76
N GLN A 41 -10.00 2.02 -7.56
CA GLN A 41 -11.35 2.45 -7.93
C GLN A 41 -11.76 1.84 -9.28
N GLU A 42 -13.06 1.77 -9.54
CA GLU A 42 -13.61 1.20 -10.79
C GLU A 42 -13.24 2.02 -12.04
N ASP A 43 -12.89 3.29 -11.87
CA ASP A 43 -12.45 4.19 -12.94
C ASP A 43 -10.97 3.99 -13.34
N GLY A 44 -10.29 3.02 -12.72
CA GLY A 44 -8.88 2.70 -12.98
C GLY A 44 -7.89 3.58 -12.20
N THR A 45 -8.37 4.47 -11.33
CA THR A 45 -7.50 5.23 -10.43
C THR A 45 -7.15 4.42 -9.19
N ALA A 46 -6.03 4.75 -8.55
CA ALA A 46 -5.61 4.18 -7.27
C ALA A 46 -5.14 5.28 -6.32
N GLU A 47 -5.47 5.15 -5.05
CA GLU A 47 -5.02 6.05 -3.98
C GLU A 47 -4.30 5.26 -2.88
N ILE A 48 -3.22 5.80 -2.32
CA ILE A 48 -2.60 5.25 -1.11
C ILE A 48 -3.54 5.57 0.06
N VAL A 49 -4.05 4.53 0.71
CA VAL A 49 -4.95 4.66 1.87
C VAL A 49 -4.23 4.40 3.18
N ASP A 50 -3.08 3.71 3.13
CA ASP A 50 -2.26 3.45 4.30
C ASP A 50 -0.80 3.20 3.88
N THR A 51 0.16 3.55 4.72
CA THR A 51 1.60 3.49 4.41
C THR A 51 2.43 3.40 5.69
N GLY A 52 3.74 3.26 5.58
CA GLY A 52 4.64 3.19 6.73
C GLY A 52 4.86 1.77 7.22
N TYR A 53 4.80 0.79 6.32
CA TYR A 53 5.11 -0.60 6.64
C TYR A 53 6.49 -0.99 6.11
N ARG A 54 7.24 -1.72 6.93
CA ARG A 54 8.61 -2.19 6.64
C ARG A 54 8.61 -3.59 6.04
N THR A 55 7.64 -4.41 6.42
CA THR A 55 7.51 -5.78 5.93
C THR A 55 6.09 -6.07 5.44
N LEU A 56 5.97 -7.03 4.53
CA LEU A 56 4.66 -7.55 4.11
C LEU A 56 3.84 -8.07 5.31
N GLN A 57 4.49 -8.68 6.29
CA GLN A 57 3.83 -9.21 7.49
C GLN A 57 3.15 -8.10 8.29
N GLU A 58 3.82 -6.96 8.50
CA GLU A 58 3.22 -5.83 9.23
C GLU A 58 1.94 -5.32 8.53
N VAL A 59 1.95 -5.25 7.19
CA VAL A 59 0.74 -4.87 6.42
C VAL A 59 -0.36 -5.92 6.58
N GLN A 60 -0.01 -7.21 6.51
CA GLN A 60 -0.97 -8.31 6.61
C GLN A 60 -1.62 -8.40 7.98
N GLU A 61 -0.89 -8.08 9.04
CA GLU A 61 -1.40 -8.01 10.41
C GLU A 61 -2.36 -6.83 10.58
N ALA A 62 -2.10 -5.70 9.91
CA ALA A 62 -2.96 -4.52 9.93
C ALA A 62 -4.19 -4.64 9.01
N TRP A 63 -4.06 -5.34 7.87
CA TRP A 63 -5.10 -5.50 6.84
C TRP A 63 -5.35 -6.99 6.47
N PRO A 64 -5.83 -7.81 7.42
CA PRO A 64 -6.03 -9.25 7.20
C PRO A 64 -7.09 -9.57 6.13
N GLU A 65 -8.03 -8.66 5.87
CA GLU A 65 -9.10 -8.81 4.89
C GLU A 65 -8.60 -8.86 3.44
N ILE A 66 -7.46 -8.23 3.14
CA ILE A 66 -6.91 -8.17 1.78
C ILE A 66 -6.51 -9.58 1.30
N MET A 67 -5.92 -10.37 2.20
CA MET A 67 -5.48 -11.74 1.93
C MET A 67 -6.65 -12.72 1.77
N SER A 68 -7.81 -12.37 2.32
CA SER A 68 -9.01 -13.21 2.27
C SER A 68 -9.82 -13.04 0.98
N GLY A 69 -9.48 -12.04 0.15
CA GLY A 69 -10.18 -11.69 -1.10
C GLY A 69 -9.57 -12.26 -2.39
N GLY A 70 -8.57 -13.13 -2.29
CA GLY A 70 -7.81 -13.65 -3.44
C GLY A 70 -8.62 -14.54 -4.38
N LYS A 71 -9.40 -13.96 -5.30
CA LYS A 71 -9.78 -14.65 -6.54
C LYS A 71 -8.58 -14.58 -7.47
N ALA A 72 -7.67 -15.55 -7.35
CA ALA A 72 -6.61 -15.80 -8.31
C ALA A 72 -7.24 -16.05 -9.69
N THR A 73 -7.17 -15.07 -10.59
CA THR A 73 -7.38 -15.30 -12.01
C THR A 73 -6.01 -15.62 -12.61
N SER A 74 -5.71 -16.92 -12.74
CA SER A 74 -4.73 -17.44 -13.69
C SER A 74 -5.32 -17.51 -15.09
#